data_AF-D4BSI9-F1
#
_entry.id   AF-D4BSI9-F1
#
_cell.length_a   1.000
_cell.length_b   1.000
_cell.length_c   1.000
_cell.angle_alpha   90.00
_cell.angle_beta   90.00
_cell.angle_gamma   90.00
#
_symmetry.space_group_name_H-M   'P 1'
#
loop_
_entity.id
_entity.type
_entity.pdbx_description
1 polymer ?
#
loop_
_entity_poly.entity_id
_entity_poly.type
_entity_poly.pdbx_seq_one_letter_code
_entity_poly.pdbx_strand_id
1 'polypeptide(L)' 'MDIDVYLRPLILELKELWEKGVKTRDAGTKKNFTLRAILLWTINDFPAYAMLFGWSTKGKFVCPYCHICLES' A
#
# COMPACT_ATOMS: atom_id res chain seq x y z
N MET A 1 -10.18 -2.85 15.36
CA MET A 1 -8.81 -3.26 15.01
C MET A 1 -8.25 -2.14 14.15
N ASP A 2 -7.14 -1.55 14.56
CA ASP A 2 -6.52 -0.41 13.87
C ASP A 2 -5.41 -0.95 12.97
N ILE A 3 -5.74 -1.19 11.69
CA ILE A 3 -4.77 -1.75 10.73
C ILE A 3 -3.62 -0.78 10.45
N ASP A 4 -3.85 0.51 10.68
CA ASP A 4 -2.88 1.57 10.41
C ASP A 4 -1.65 1.45 11.33
N VAL A 5 -1.84 0.91 12.53
CA VAL A 5 -0.74 0.57 13.47
C VAL A 5 0.19 -0.49 12.87
N TYR A 6 -0.38 -1.50 12.20
CA TYR A 6 0.39 -2.59 11.59
C TYR A 6 1.07 -2.18 10.28
N LEU A 7 0.51 -1.20 9.56
CA LEU A 7 1.07 -0.71 8.30
C LEU A 7 2.18 0.32 8.50
N ARG A 8 2.20 1.02 9.64
CA ARG A 8 3.20 2.06 9.91
C ARG A 8 4.65 1.59 9.73
N PRO A 9 5.09 0.42 10.23
CA PRO A 9 6.45 -0.09 9.97
C PRO A 9 6.73 -0.29 8.48
N LEU A 10 5.79 -0.89 7.75
CA LEU A 10 5.92 -1.13 6.30
C LEU A 10 6.08 0.18 5.52
N ILE A 11 5.29 1.21 5.87
CA ILE A 11 5.40 2.53 5.24
C ILE A 11 6.77 3.16 5.48
N LEU A 12 7.32 3.02 6.69
CA LEU A 12 8.65 3.54 7.02
C LEU A 12 9.75 2.82 6.23
N GLU A 13 9.68 1.49 6.14
CA GLU A 13 10.64 0.69 5.36
C GLU A 13 10.57 1.02 3.87
N LEU A 14 9.38 1.18 3.30
CA LEU A 14 9.21 1.57 1.90
C LEU A 14 9.78 2.96 1.63
N LYS A 15 9.60 3.92 2.54
CA LYS A 15 10.22 5.25 2.43
C LYS A 15 11.75 5.15 2.49
N GLU A 16 12.29 4.36 3.40
CA GLU A 16 13.74 4.17 3.50
C GLU A 16 14.33 3.50 2.25
N LEU A 17 13.64 2.48 1.72
CA LEU A 17 14.01 1.82 0.46
C LEU A 17 13.96 2.77 -0.74
N TRP A 18 13.03 3.73 -0.75
CA TRP A 18 12.95 4.72 -1.82
C TRP A 18 14.03 5.80 -1.68
N GLU A 19 14.21 6.37 -0.48
CA GLU A 19 15.10 7.51 -0.23
C GLU A 19 16.57 7.13 -0.17
N LYS A 20 16.90 6.10 0.61
CA LYS A 20 18.28 5.61 0.83
C LYS A 20 18.60 4.44 -0.10
N GLY A 21 17.66 3.51 -0.23
CA GLY A 21 17.89 2.22 -0.88
C GLY A 21 18.77 1.28 -0.06
N VAL A 22 18.90 0.04 -0.51
CA VAL A 22 19.65 -1.02 0.17
C VAL A 22 20.75 -1.58 -0.72
N LYS A 23 21.95 -1.78 -0.15
CA LYS A 23 23.05 -2.44 -0.87
C LYS A 23 22.72 -3.91 -1.09
N THR A 24 22.57 -4.30 -2.34
CA THR A 24 22.19 -5.65 -2.74
C THR A 24 23.19 -6.18 -3.76
N ARG A 25 23.48 -7.48 -3.70
CA ARG A 25 24.32 -8.15 -4.69
C ARG A 25 23.45 -8.68 -5.83
N ASP A 26 23.76 -8.25 -7.04
CA ASP A 26 23.17 -8.79 -8.26
C ASP A 26 23.72 -10.20 -8.50
N ALA A 27 22.84 -11.19 -8.64
CA ALA A 27 23.22 -12.59 -8.85
C ALA A 27 23.81 -12.85 -10.25
N GLY A 28 23.37 -12.12 -11.27
CA GLY A 28 23.85 -12.28 -12.65
C GLY A 28 25.19 -11.59 -12.88
N THR A 29 25.34 -10.35 -12.43
CA THR A 29 26.59 -9.59 -12.61
C THR A 29 27.60 -9.82 -11.48
N LYS A 30 27.18 -10.46 -10.38
CA LYS A 30 27.95 -10.69 -9.14
C LYS A 30 28.45 -9.40 -8.46
N LYS A 31 27.96 -8.23 -8.87
CA LYS A 31 28.34 -6.90 -8.37
C LYS A 31 27.33 -6.39 -7.35
N ASN A 32 27.78 -5.50 -6.48
CA ASN A 32 26.90 -4.80 -5.55
C ASN A 32 26.34 -3.54 -6.21
N PHE A 33 25.03 -3.34 -6.07
CA PHE A 33 24.34 -2.13 -6.48
C PHE A 33 23.44 -1.64 -5.35
N THR A 34 22.93 -0.42 -5.47
CA THR A 34 21.95 0.12 -4.53
C THR A 34 20.56 -0.12 -5.12
N LEU A 35 19.80 -1.03 -4.50
CA LEU A 35 18.42 -1.32 -4.87
C LEU A 35 17.50 -0.28 -4.24
N ARG A 36 16.63 0.33 -5.05
CA ARG A 36 15.51 1.15 -4.59
C ARG A 36 14.21 0.46 -4.98
N ALA A 37 13.22 0.51 -4.10
CA ALA A 37 11.92 -0.09 -4.33
C ALA A 37 10.81 0.93 -4.03
N ILE A 38 9.69 0.83 -4.75
CA ILE A 38 8.49 1.63 -4.55
C ILE A 38 7.25 0.74 -4.65
N LEU A 39 6.25 1.01 -3.83
CA LEU A 39 4.93 0.38 -3.91
C LEU A 39 4.03 1.23 -4.82
N LEU A 40 3.54 0.66 -5.92
CA LEU A 40 2.67 1.37 -6.86
C LEU A 40 1.17 1.24 -6.48
N TRP A 41 0.69 0.01 -6.30
CA TRP A 41 -0.69 -0.26 -5.89
C TRP A 41 -0.79 -1.57 -5.10
N THR A 42 -1.81 -1.66 -4.25
CA THR A 42 -2.19 -2.89 -3.54
C THR A 42 -3.44 -3.49 -4.18
N ILE A 43 -3.51 -4.82 -4.26
CA ILE A 43 -4.71 -5.54 -4.71
C ILE A 43 -5.55 -5.79 -3.47
N ASN A 44 -6.68 -5.07 -3.35
CA ASN A 44 -7.58 -5.18 -2.20
C ASN A 44 -8.95 -5.63 -2.69
N ASP A 45 -9.61 -6.48 -1.90
CA ASP A 45 -11.01 -6.79 -2.10
C ASP A 45 -11.90 -5.62 -1.61
N PHE A 46 -13.18 -5.67 -1.96
CA PHE A 46 -14.10 -4.56 -1.68
C PHE A 46 -14.23 -4.24 -0.17
N PRO A 47 -14.33 -5.23 0.75
CA PRO A 47 -14.33 -4.95 2.19
C PRO A 47 -13.01 -4.34 2.71
N ALA A 48 -11.85 -4.75 2.18
CA ALA A 48 -10.56 -4.21 2.61
C ALA A 48 -10.44 -2.70 2.36
N TYR A 49 -11.17 -2.14 1.38
CA TYR A 49 -11.17 -0.68 1.18
C TYR A 49 -11.71 0.09 2.39
N ALA A 50 -12.71 -0.44 3.09
CA ALA A 50 -13.19 0.18 4.33
C ALA A 50 -12.12 0.16 5.42
N MET A 51 -11.39 -0.94 5.52
CA MET A 51 -10.41 -1.13 6.58
C MET A 51 -9.14 -0.32 6.33
N LEU A 52 -8.67 -0.23 5.09
CA LEU A 52 -7.39 0.40 4.73
C LEU A 52 -7.51 1.89 4.39
N PHE A 53 -8.65 2.31 3.84
CA PHE A 53 -8.84 3.69 3.33
C PHE A 53 -9.98 4.42 4.04
N GLY A 54 -10.58 3.82 5.06
CA GLY A 54 -11.72 4.41 5.78
C GLY A 54 -12.96 4.60 4.90
N TRP A 55 -13.06 3.88 3.78
CA TRP A 55 -14.20 4.01 2.88
C TRP A 55 -15.47 3.46 3.51
N SER A 56 -16.59 4.13 3.24
CA SER A 56 -17.88 3.50 3.47
C SER A 56 -18.11 2.43 2.41
N THR A 57 -18.18 1.17 2.84
CA THR A 57 -18.57 0.02 2.01
C THR A 57 -20.04 -0.36 2.22
N LYS A 58 -20.77 0.44 3.01
CA LYS A 58 -22.18 0.21 3.35
C LYS A 58 -23.04 1.30 2.68
N GLY A 59 -24.01 0.90 1.86
CA GLY A 59 -24.93 1.82 1.16
C GLY A 59 -25.51 1.22 -0.13
N LYS A 60 -26.54 1.84 -0.71
CA LYS A 60 -26.99 1.50 -2.07
C LYS A 60 -26.10 2.25 -3.07
N PHE A 61 -25.62 1.54 -4.10
CA PHE A 61 -24.76 2.11 -5.17
C PHE A 61 -23.39 2.63 -4.70
N VAL A 62 -22.65 1.83 -3.93
CA VAL A 62 -21.26 2.18 -3.58
C VAL A 62 -20.38 2.06 -4.84
N CYS A 63 -19.89 3.20 -5.34
CA CYS A 63 -18.99 3.26 -6.49
C CYS A 63 -17.53 3.33 -6.00
N PRO A 64 -16.69 2.28 -6.20
CA PRO A 64 -15.30 2.30 -5.75
C PRO A 64 -14.42 3.32 -6.49
N TYR A 65 -14.87 3.85 -7.63
CA TYR A 65 -14.16 4.91 -8.35
C TYR A 65 -14.60 6.32 -7.93
N CYS A 66 -15.86 6.45 -7.53
CA CYS A 66 -16.48 7.73 -7.23
C CYS A 66 -16.35 8.08 -5.74
N HIS A 67 -16.13 7.07 -4.89
CA HIS A 67 -16.13 7.15 -3.43
C HIS A 67 -17.44 7.74 -2.86
N ILE A 68 -18.54 7.57 -3.58
CA ILE A 68 -19.87 8.07 -3.17
C ILE A 68 -20.66 6.90 -2.60
N CYS A 69 -21.22 7.10 -1.41
CA CYS A 69 -22.28 6.27 -0.84
C CYS A 69 -23.58 7.08 -0.85
N LEU A 70 -24.62 6.56 -1.49
CA LEU A 70 -25.96 7.11 -1.34
C LEU A 70 -26.60 6.46 -0.11
N GLU A 71 -26.79 7.27 0.93
CA GLU A 71 -27.60 6.90 2.10
C GLU A 71 -29.08 7.18 1.81
N SER A 72 -29.96 6.27 2.24
CA SER A 72 -31.42 6.40 2.14
C SER A 72 -32.00 7.08 3.37
#